data_AF-A0A8S9YUS4-F1
#
_entry.id   AF-A0A8S9YUS4-F1
#
_cell.length_a   1.000
_cell.length_b   1.000
_cell.length_c   1.000
_cell.angle_alpha   90.00
_cell.angle_beta   90.00
_cell.angle_gamma   90.00
#
_symmetry.space_group_name_H-M   'P 1'
#
loop_
_entity.id
_entity.type
_entity.pdbx_description
1 polymer ?
#
loop_
_entity_poly.entity_id
_entity_poly.type
_entity_poly.pdbx_seq_one_letter_code
_entity_poly.pdbx_strand_id
1 'polypeptide(L)'
;MLYPGTTLMRVLLDVHSLIRCGPEPVVGEFLFQFRLSLDRFKDRLTEINIYPDILDTATANFLAEIIEQMGEPAPYLCHKDPRTFFYLSYLGYLFPNAKFVNMLRDGRGAIMSSKRRQLSNGTEFLLLAKWERFVRQMQYDCQTLGPTRCLTVRYEQLVLYPEKTLHKVMGE
;
A
#
# COMPACT_ATOMS: atom_id res chain seq x y z
N MET A 1 -4.64 -1.84 12.96
CA MET A 1 -3.71 -1.22 11.99
C MET A 1 -3.18 0.08 12.59
N LEU A 2 -1.92 0.46 12.36
CA LEU A 2 -1.40 1.75 12.81
C LEU A 2 -1.52 2.78 11.68
N TYR A 3 -1.86 4.03 11.98
CA TYR A 3 -2.24 5.02 10.96
C TYR A 3 -1.13 6.06 10.72
N PRO A 4 -0.35 5.93 9.63
CA PRO A 4 0.72 6.87 9.31
C PRO A 4 0.26 8.10 8.50
N GLY A 5 -1.04 8.29 8.29
CA GLY A 5 -1.57 9.44 7.53
C GLY A 5 -1.77 9.19 6.03
N THR A 6 -1.91 7.93 5.60
CA THR A 6 -2.16 7.55 4.19
C THR A 6 -3.40 8.20 3.58
N THR A 7 -4.47 8.42 4.37
CA THR A 7 -5.68 9.09 3.88
C THR A 7 -5.46 10.56 3.56
N LEU A 8 -4.54 11.27 4.24
CA LEU A 8 -4.20 12.64 3.85
C LEU A 8 -3.51 12.66 2.49
N MET A 9 -2.48 11.81 2.30
CA MET A 9 -1.75 11.72 1.04
C MET A 9 -2.69 11.40 -0.14
N ARG A 10 -3.55 10.38 -0.02
CA ARG A 10 -4.46 10.02 -1.12
C ARG A 10 -5.47 11.12 -1.46
N VAL A 11 -5.92 11.89 -0.46
CA VAL A 11 -6.85 13.01 -0.69
C VAL A 11 -6.13 14.15 -1.40
N LEU A 12 -4.88 14.46 -1.02
CA LEU A 12 -4.08 15.47 -1.72
C LEU A 12 -3.82 15.07 -3.18
N LEU A 13 -3.59 13.78 -3.46
CA LEU A 13 -3.45 13.28 -4.83
C LEU A 13 -4.77 13.31 -5.60
N ASP A 14 -5.90 12.96 -4.97
CA ASP A 14 -7.25 13.02 -5.57
C ASP A 14 -7.67 14.43 -6.03
N VAL A 15 -7.04 15.49 -5.50
CA VAL A 15 -7.31 16.89 -5.92
C VAL A 15 -6.70 17.18 -7.29
N HIS A 16 -5.67 16.44 -7.71
CA HIS A 16 -5.01 16.66 -8.99
C HIS A 16 -5.91 16.23 -10.15
N SER A 17 -6.10 17.09 -11.15
CA SER A 17 -7.02 16.85 -12.28
C SER A 17 -6.72 15.61 -13.15
N LEU A 18 -5.56 15.00 -12.95
CA LEU A 18 -5.08 13.82 -13.70
C LEU A 18 -5.06 12.54 -12.84
N ILE A 19 -5.25 12.64 -11.52
CA ILE A 19 -5.10 11.51 -10.60
C ILE A 19 -6.44 11.22 -9.93
N ARG A 20 -6.80 9.93 -9.87
CA ARG A 20 -7.95 9.45 -9.08
C ARG A 20 -7.54 8.30 -8.18
N CYS A 21 -7.63 8.50 -6.88
CA CYS A 21 -7.41 7.49 -5.84
C CYS A 21 -8.74 6.86 -5.39
N GLY A 22 -9.69 7.66 -4.93
CA GLY A 22 -10.94 7.16 -4.35
C GLY A 22 -10.80 6.56 -2.92
N PRO A 23 -11.85 5.90 -2.41
CA PRO A 23 -11.91 5.33 -1.06
C PRO A 23 -11.07 4.04 -0.92
N GLU A 24 -10.96 3.51 0.31
CA GLU A 24 -10.27 2.23 0.54
C GLU A 24 -11.12 1.04 0.07
N PRO A 25 -10.61 0.16 -0.81
CA PRO A 25 -11.39 -0.98 -1.32
C PRO A 25 -11.54 -2.13 -0.33
N VAL A 26 -10.61 -2.29 0.64
CA VAL A 26 -10.61 -3.37 1.66
C VAL A 26 -10.39 -4.79 1.14
N VAL A 27 -10.79 -5.09 -0.10
CA VAL A 27 -10.75 -6.44 -0.68
C VAL A 27 -9.33 -6.97 -0.93
N GLY A 28 -8.35 -6.08 -1.15
CA GLY A 28 -7.01 -6.48 -1.59
C GLY A 28 -6.25 -7.33 -0.56
N GLU A 29 -6.48 -7.15 0.74
CA GLU A 29 -5.87 -8.01 1.77
C GLU A 29 -6.34 -9.46 1.62
N PHE A 30 -7.65 -9.65 1.47
CA PHE A 30 -8.25 -10.97 1.35
C PHE A 30 -7.80 -11.66 0.05
N LEU A 31 -7.74 -10.89 -1.05
CA LEU A 31 -7.24 -11.39 -2.32
C LEU A 31 -5.79 -11.91 -2.21
N PHE A 32 -4.90 -11.13 -1.61
CA PHE A 32 -3.49 -11.54 -1.48
C PHE A 32 -3.31 -12.70 -0.50
N GLN A 33 -4.03 -12.71 0.61
CA GLN A 33 -4.03 -13.85 1.53
C GLN A 33 -4.52 -15.13 0.83
N PHE A 34 -5.59 -15.04 0.04
CA PHE A 34 -6.09 -16.16 -0.75
C PHE A 34 -5.04 -16.66 -1.74
N ARG A 35 -4.49 -15.76 -2.57
CA ARG A 35 -3.46 -16.10 -3.56
C ARG A 35 -2.23 -16.76 -2.94
N LEU A 36 -1.71 -16.22 -1.84
CA LEU A 36 -0.54 -16.79 -1.15
C LEU A 36 -0.87 -18.12 -0.46
N SER A 37 -2.12 -18.30 0.00
CA SER A 37 -2.55 -19.58 0.57
C SER A 37 -2.53 -20.72 -0.45
N LEU A 38 -2.59 -20.42 -1.75
CA LEU A 38 -2.52 -21.41 -2.83
C LEU A 38 -1.11 -21.98 -3.02
N ASP A 39 -0.06 -21.31 -2.54
CA ASP A 39 1.32 -21.79 -2.70
C ASP A 39 1.55 -23.15 -2.02
N ARG A 40 0.77 -23.48 -0.98
CA ARG A 40 0.79 -24.82 -0.34
C ARG A 40 0.30 -25.95 -1.25
N PHE A 41 -0.37 -25.60 -2.35
CA PHE A 41 -0.92 -26.52 -3.34
C PHE A 41 -0.15 -26.47 -4.66
N LYS A 42 0.97 -25.72 -4.71
CA LYS A 42 1.71 -25.42 -5.94
C LYS A 42 1.99 -26.65 -6.79
N ASP A 43 2.47 -27.76 -6.20
CA ASP A 43 2.81 -28.96 -6.95
C ASP A 43 1.57 -29.58 -7.63
N ARG A 44 0.48 -29.75 -6.87
CA ARG A 44 -0.81 -30.27 -7.38
C ARG A 44 -1.43 -29.37 -8.43
N LEU A 45 -1.33 -28.05 -8.26
CA LEU A 45 -1.83 -27.08 -9.24
C LEU A 45 -1.00 -27.15 -10.53
N THR A 46 0.31 -27.28 -10.40
CA THR A 46 1.24 -27.42 -11.53
C THR A 46 0.97 -28.72 -12.32
N GLU A 47 0.67 -29.83 -11.64
CA GLU A 47 0.29 -31.12 -12.27
C GLU A 47 -0.93 -30.99 -13.19
N ILE A 48 -1.83 -30.06 -12.92
CA ILE A 48 -3.02 -29.76 -13.74
C ILE A 48 -2.88 -28.48 -14.58
N ASN A 49 -1.64 -28.04 -14.82
CA ASN A 49 -1.27 -26.87 -15.63
C ASN A 49 -1.74 -25.51 -15.09
N ILE A 50 -1.98 -25.40 -13.78
CA ILE A 50 -2.20 -24.13 -13.09
C ILE A 50 -0.88 -23.68 -12.48
N TYR A 51 -0.14 -22.87 -13.23
CA TYR A 51 1.17 -22.35 -12.85
C TYR A 51 1.05 -21.06 -12.01
N PRO A 52 2.07 -20.71 -11.18
CA PRO A 52 2.01 -19.54 -10.30
C PRO A 52 1.75 -18.21 -11.01
N ASP A 53 2.25 -18.05 -12.24
CA ASP A 53 2.10 -16.86 -13.10
C ASP A 53 0.66 -16.64 -13.57
N ILE A 54 -0.09 -17.71 -13.83
CA ILE A 54 -1.53 -17.63 -14.14
C ILE A 54 -2.28 -17.07 -12.93
N LEU A 55 -1.96 -17.57 -11.73
CA LEU A 55 -2.57 -17.09 -10.48
C LEU A 55 -2.18 -15.64 -10.18
N ASP A 56 -0.93 -15.26 -10.45
CA ASP A 56 -0.45 -13.88 -10.32
C ASP A 56 -1.18 -12.94 -11.29
N THR A 57 -1.32 -13.34 -12.55
CA THR A 57 -2.04 -12.59 -13.58
C THR A 57 -3.51 -12.42 -13.22
N ALA A 58 -4.17 -13.48 -12.77
CA ALA A 58 -5.56 -13.42 -12.31
C ALA A 58 -5.71 -12.49 -11.09
N THR A 59 -4.74 -12.52 -10.17
CA THR A 59 -4.71 -11.66 -8.98
C THR A 59 -4.53 -10.19 -9.37
N ALA A 60 -3.61 -9.89 -10.30
CA ALA A 60 -3.39 -8.54 -10.81
C ALA A 60 -4.63 -8.00 -11.52
N ASN A 61 -5.25 -8.79 -12.39
CA ASN A 61 -6.45 -8.41 -13.12
C ASN A 61 -7.65 -8.15 -12.19
N PHE A 62 -7.85 -9.00 -11.18
CA PHE A 62 -8.89 -8.75 -10.17
C PHE A 62 -8.70 -7.41 -9.47
N LEU A 63 -7.47 -7.12 -9.01
CA LEU A 63 -7.20 -5.87 -8.31
C LEU A 63 -7.32 -4.65 -9.25
N ALA A 64 -6.84 -4.77 -10.49
CA ALA A 64 -6.94 -3.74 -11.50
C ALA A 64 -8.40 -3.39 -11.81
N GLU A 65 -9.26 -4.41 -12.02
CA GLU A 65 -10.68 -4.21 -12.26
C GLU A 65 -11.35 -3.43 -11.12
N ILE A 66 -11.07 -3.78 -9.87
CA ILE A 66 -11.59 -3.03 -8.71
C ILE A 66 -11.09 -1.58 -8.73
N ILE A 67 -9.80 -1.35 -8.99
CA ILE A 67 -9.25 0.01 -9.06
C ILE A 67 -9.90 0.80 -10.20
N GLU A 68 -10.09 0.21 -11.37
CA GLU A 68 -10.70 0.86 -12.53
C GLU A 68 -12.17 1.19 -12.30
N GLN A 69 -12.98 0.24 -11.81
CA GLN A 69 -14.43 0.38 -11.70
C GLN A 69 -14.91 1.16 -10.46
N MET A 70 -14.04 1.42 -9.48
CA MET A 70 -14.45 2.08 -8.24
C MET A 70 -14.71 3.59 -8.35
N GLY A 71 -14.52 4.19 -9.52
CA GLY A 71 -14.81 5.60 -9.73
C GLY A 71 -14.55 6.04 -11.15
N GLU A 72 -14.69 7.35 -11.39
CA GLU A 72 -14.52 7.94 -12.71
C GLU A 72 -13.13 7.64 -13.32
N PRO A 73 -13.04 7.55 -14.67
CA PRO A 73 -11.78 7.35 -15.35
C PRO A 73 -10.86 8.56 -15.14
N ALA A 74 -9.56 8.29 -14.99
CA ALA A 74 -8.52 9.31 -14.93
C ALA A 74 -7.24 8.80 -15.59
N PRO A 75 -6.37 9.69 -16.11
CA PRO A 75 -5.09 9.31 -16.71
C PRO A 75 -4.19 8.51 -15.77
N TYR A 76 -4.22 8.80 -14.47
CA TYR A 76 -3.47 8.08 -13.45
C TYR A 76 -4.40 7.56 -12.36
N LEU A 77 -4.53 6.23 -12.30
CA LEU A 77 -5.26 5.58 -11.23
C LEU A 77 -4.36 5.34 -10.02
N CYS A 78 -4.92 5.54 -8.84
CA CYS A 78 -4.24 5.41 -7.56
C CYS A 78 -5.00 4.42 -6.68
N HIS A 79 -4.25 3.60 -5.94
CA HIS A 79 -4.79 2.64 -5.00
C HIS A 79 -4.20 2.91 -3.61
N LYS A 80 -5.06 3.17 -2.64
CA LYS A 80 -4.65 3.35 -1.25
C LYS A 80 -5.36 2.34 -0.36
N ASP A 81 -4.62 1.33 0.05
CA ASP A 81 -5.00 0.41 1.12
C ASP A 81 -3.75 0.05 1.95
N PRO A 82 -3.68 0.42 3.25
CA PRO A 82 -2.50 0.11 4.05
C PRO A 82 -2.29 -1.39 4.28
N ARG A 83 -3.32 -2.25 4.10
CA ARG A 83 -3.18 -3.72 4.20
C ARG A 83 -2.45 -4.30 3.01
N THR A 84 -2.82 -3.89 1.80
CA THR A 84 -2.13 -4.38 0.59
C THR A 84 -0.68 -3.93 0.57
N PHE A 85 -0.38 -2.78 1.20
CA PHE A 85 0.99 -2.27 1.30
C PHE A 85 1.93 -3.15 2.15
N PHE A 86 1.41 -4.08 2.98
CA PHE A 86 2.25 -5.14 3.59
C PHE A 86 2.84 -6.10 2.56
N TYR A 87 2.26 -6.15 1.36
CA TYR A 87 2.68 -6.98 0.25
C TYR A 87 3.39 -6.13 -0.82
N LEU A 88 4.09 -5.06 -0.43
CA LEU A 88 4.69 -4.09 -1.36
C LEU A 88 5.59 -4.74 -2.41
N SER A 89 6.44 -5.68 -2.01
CA SER A 89 7.30 -6.42 -2.95
C SER A 89 6.50 -7.21 -3.98
N TYR A 90 5.39 -7.84 -3.55
CA TYR A 90 4.51 -8.58 -4.46
C TYR A 90 3.68 -7.65 -5.37
N LEU A 91 3.17 -6.53 -4.84
CA LEU A 91 2.55 -5.47 -5.65
C LEU A 91 3.52 -4.95 -6.72
N GLY A 92 4.80 -4.76 -6.37
CA GLY A 92 5.83 -4.32 -7.30
C GLY A 92 6.14 -5.34 -8.40
N TYR A 93 5.95 -6.62 -8.12
CA TYR A 93 6.03 -7.71 -9.10
C TYR A 93 4.79 -7.75 -10.01
N LEU A 94 3.58 -7.69 -9.43
CA LEU A 94 2.32 -7.73 -10.19
C LEU A 94 2.14 -6.52 -11.12
N PHE A 95 2.56 -5.33 -10.69
CA PHE A 95 2.39 -4.08 -11.43
C PHE A 95 3.76 -3.43 -11.71
N PRO A 96 4.50 -3.87 -12.74
CA PRO A 96 5.89 -3.44 -12.97
C PRO A 96 6.03 -1.93 -13.24
N ASN A 97 4.99 -1.29 -13.77
CA ASN A 97 4.97 0.15 -14.05
C ASN A 97 4.39 0.98 -12.90
N ALA A 98 3.88 0.35 -11.83
CA ALA A 98 3.35 1.08 -10.69
C ALA A 98 4.47 1.78 -9.90
N LYS A 99 4.13 2.96 -9.39
CA LYS A 99 4.92 3.71 -8.40
C LYS A 99 4.25 3.62 -7.04
N PHE A 100 5.05 3.71 -5.97
CA PHE A 100 4.61 3.51 -4.60
C PHE A 100 5.02 4.68 -3.71
N VAL A 101 4.07 5.16 -2.89
CA VAL A 101 4.31 6.18 -1.87
C VAL A 101 4.22 5.53 -0.49
N ASN A 102 5.37 5.28 0.14
CA ASN A 102 5.46 4.71 1.48
C ASN A 102 5.35 5.81 2.54
N MET A 103 4.17 5.95 3.15
CA MET A 103 3.94 6.93 4.21
C MET A 103 4.55 6.49 5.53
N LEU A 104 5.50 7.28 6.03
CA LEU A 104 6.18 7.07 7.31
C LEU A 104 5.77 8.14 8.31
N ARG A 105 5.37 7.72 9.51
CA ARG A 105 5.05 8.63 10.63
C ARG A 105 5.75 8.15 11.89
N ASP A 106 6.11 9.07 12.78
CA ASP A 106 6.60 8.74 14.12
C ASP A 106 5.68 7.72 14.80
N GLY A 107 6.24 6.60 15.27
CA GLY A 107 5.51 5.50 15.88
C GLY A 107 4.70 5.94 17.09
N ARG A 108 5.19 6.87 17.91
CA ARG A 108 4.46 7.41 19.06
C ARG A 108 3.19 8.12 18.61
N GLY A 109 3.31 8.95 17.57
CA GLY A 109 2.17 9.65 16.97
C GLY A 109 1.16 8.70 16.33
N ALA A 110 1.63 7.69 15.59
CA ALA A 110 0.78 6.69 14.96
C ALA A 110 0.03 5.82 16.00
N ILE A 111 0.72 5.36 17.03
CA ILE A 111 0.15 4.52 18.11
C ILE A 111 -0.88 5.31 18.91
N MET A 112 -0.55 6.53 19.35
CA MET A 112 -1.49 7.37 20.09
C MET A 112 -2.74 7.70 19.27
N SER A 113 -2.59 7.95 17.97
CA SER A 113 -3.71 8.14 17.05
C SER A 113 -4.60 6.90 16.96
N SER A 114 -4.00 5.71 16.83
CA SER A 114 -4.74 4.44 16.77
C SER A 114 -5.49 4.13 18.06
N LYS A 115 -4.86 4.32 19.22
CA LYS A 115 -5.47 4.05 20.53
C LYS A 115 -6.65 4.98 20.80
N ARG A 116 -6.49 6.29 20.58
CA ARG A 116 -7.55 7.29 20.81
C ARG A 116 -8.80 7.03 19.96
N ARG A 117 -8.63 6.46 18.77
CA ARG A 117 -9.72 6.13 17.85
C ARG A 117 -10.24 4.70 18.01
N GLN A 118 -9.72 3.93 18.98
CA GLN A 118 -10.09 2.53 19.22
C GLN A 118 -9.86 1.62 17.99
N LEU A 119 -8.85 1.94 17.17
CA LEU A 119 -8.53 1.20 15.94
C LEU A 119 -7.42 0.16 16.15
N SER A 120 -6.83 0.11 17.34
CA SER A 120 -5.89 -0.93 17.76
C SER A 120 -5.90 -1.05 19.28
N ASN A 121 -5.85 -2.30 19.75
CA ASN A 121 -5.82 -2.64 21.17
C ASN A 121 -4.44 -3.19 21.54
N GLY A 122 -4.06 -3.01 22.81
CA GLY A 122 -2.79 -3.48 23.36
C GLY A 122 -2.03 -2.40 24.13
N THR A 123 -0.99 -2.84 24.84
CA THR A 123 -0.06 -1.93 25.52
C THR A 123 0.76 -1.14 24.50
N GLU A 124 1.22 0.04 24.89
CA GLU A 124 2.09 0.91 24.10
C GLU A 124 3.32 0.15 23.61
N PHE A 125 3.91 -0.68 24.48
CA PHE A 125 5.07 -1.52 24.15
C PHE A 125 4.77 -2.51 23.01
N LEU A 126 3.66 -3.26 23.10
CA LEU A 126 3.27 -4.21 22.04
C LEU A 126 2.95 -3.50 20.73
N LEU A 127 2.30 -2.34 20.80
CA LEU A 127 2.00 -1.54 19.61
C LEU A 127 3.26 -0.93 19.00
N LEU A 128 4.26 -0.58 19.80
CA LEU A 128 5.55 -0.08 19.32
C LEU A 128 6.36 -1.19 18.64
N ALA A 129 6.43 -2.38 19.22
CA ALA A 129 7.06 -3.53 18.58
C ALA A 129 6.36 -3.88 17.25
N LYS A 130 5.02 -3.82 17.22
CA LYS A 130 4.23 -4.02 15.99
C LYS A 130 4.51 -2.94 14.95
N TRP A 131 4.58 -1.67 15.36
CA TRP A 131 4.93 -0.54 14.49
C TRP A 131 6.30 -0.74 13.86
N GLU A 132 7.31 -1.04 14.69
CA GLU A 132 8.69 -1.21 14.25
C GLU A 132 8.78 -2.32 13.20
N ARG A 133 8.20 -3.50 13.48
CA ARG A 133 8.19 -4.62 12.54
C ARG A 133 7.60 -4.24 11.19
N PHE A 134 6.46 -3.53 11.20
CA PHE A 134 5.78 -3.12 9.98
C PHE A 134 6.56 -2.07 9.18
N VAL A 135 7.08 -1.06 9.86
CA VAL A 135 7.86 0.00 9.22
C VAL A 135 9.16 -0.55 8.65
N ARG A 136 9.86 -1.43 9.38
CA ARG A 136 11.10 -2.06 8.88
C ARG A 136 10.85 -2.83 7.59
N GLN A 137 9.80 -3.64 7.54
CA GLN A 137 9.44 -4.40 6.32
C GLN A 137 9.10 -3.47 5.16
N MET A 138 8.18 -2.51 5.36
CA MET A 138 7.75 -1.60 4.29
C MET A 138 8.89 -0.70 3.79
N GLN A 139 9.80 -0.28 4.69
CA GLN A 139 10.99 0.48 4.30
C GLN A 139 11.95 -0.38 3.47
N TYR A 140 12.21 -1.61 3.90
CA TYR A 140 13.06 -2.55 3.18
C TYR A 140 12.52 -2.84 1.77
N ASP A 141 11.23 -3.15 1.66
CA ASP A 141 10.58 -3.41 0.36
C ASP A 141 10.64 -2.16 -0.55
N CYS A 142 10.37 -0.98 0.00
CA CYS A 142 10.43 0.28 -0.75
C CYS A 142 11.85 0.58 -1.25
N GLN A 143 12.88 0.34 -0.42
CA GLN A 143 14.28 0.47 -0.82
C GLN A 143 14.66 -0.53 -1.91
N THR A 144 14.17 -1.76 -1.80
CA THR A 144 14.42 -2.85 -2.76
C THR A 144 13.83 -2.55 -4.13
N LEU A 145 12.63 -1.96 -4.20
CA LEU A 145 12.01 -1.50 -5.46
C LEU A 145 12.80 -0.36 -6.12
N GLY A 146 13.63 0.36 -5.37
CA GLY A 146 14.48 1.42 -5.85
C GLY A 146 13.77 2.79 -5.95
N PRO A 147 14.57 3.87 -6.03
CA PRO A 147 14.08 5.25 -5.93
C PRO A 147 13.22 5.71 -7.11
N THR A 148 13.26 5.01 -8.24
CA THR A 148 12.43 5.29 -9.41
C THR A 148 11.00 4.76 -9.26
N ARG A 149 10.81 3.74 -8.41
CA ARG A 149 9.52 3.07 -8.21
C ARG A 149 8.92 3.31 -6.84
N CYS A 150 9.71 3.54 -5.79
CA CYS A 150 9.17 3.79 -4.45
C CYS A 150 9.80 5.01 -3.78
N LEU A 151 8.94 5.88 -3.24
CA LEU A 151 9.33 7.05 -2.46
C LEU A 151 8.77 6.94 -1.04
N THR A 152 9.64 7.04 -0.04
CA THR A 152 9.20 7.20 1.36
C THR A 152 8.94 8.67 1.67
N VAL A 153 7.72 8.96 2.15
CA VAL A 153 7.29 10.31 2.54
C VAL A 153 7.03 10.36 4.03
N ARG A 154 7.71 11.28 4.71
CA ARG A 154 7.47 11.52 6.14
C ARG A 154 6.21 12.36 6.32
N TYR A 155 5.25 11.85 7.08
CA TYR A 155 4.01 12.55 7.40
C TYR A 155 4.27 13.94 7.99
N GLU A 156 5.26 14.08 8.87
CA GLU A 156 5.59 15.36 9.49
C GLU A 156 6.10 16.38 8.47
N GLN A 157 6.81 15.93 7.42
CA GLN A 157 7.26 16.82 6.34
C GLN A 157 6.10 17.21 5.43
N LEU A 158 5.18 16.28 5.14
CA LEU A 158 3.98 16.57 4.36
C LEU A 158 3.12 17.65 5.00
N VAL A 159 2.93 17.61 6.33
CA VAL A 159 2.08 18.59 7.02
C VAL A 159 2.78 19.94 7.24
N LEU A 160 4.11 19.96 7.42
CA LEU A 160 4.86 21.20 7.63
C LEU A 160 5.21 21.90 6.31
N TYR A 161 5.46 21.13 5.25
CA TYR A 161 5.91 21.61 3.94
C TYR A 161 5.15 20.89 2.81
N PRO A 162 3.82 21.10 2.69
CA PRO A 162 2.97 20.36 1.76
C PRO A 162 3.39 20.53 0.30
N GLU A 163 3.57 21.78 -0.17
CA GLU A 163 3.94 22.09 -1.55
C GLU A 163 5.27 21.42 -1.95
N LYS A 164 6.33 21.65 -1.17
CA LYS A 164 7.64 21.03 -1.39
C LYS A 164 7.57 19.50 -1.41
N THR A 165 6.76 18.91 -0.52
CA THR A 165 6.62 17.46 -0.44
C THR A 165 5.84 16.91 -1.64
N LEU A 166 4.80 17.60 -2.09
CA LEU A 166 3.97 17.19 -3.22
C LEU A 166 4.72 17.30 -4.55
N HIS A 167 5.49 18.37 -4.81
CA HIS A 167 6.34 18.43 -6.01
C HIS A 167 7.27 17.22 -6.10
N LYS A 168 7.91 16.85 -4.98
CA LYS A 168 8.75 15.64 -4.92
C LYS A 168 7.98 14.35 -5.22
N VAL A 169 6.73 14.23 -4.76
CA VAL A 169 5.88 13.06 -5.03
C VAL A 169 5.47 13.01 -6.51
N MET A 170 5.21 14.16 -7.11
CA MET A 170 4.82 14.29 -8.52
C MET A 170 6.00 14.16 -9.49
N GLY A 171 7.23 14.35 -9.00
CA GLY A 171 8.44 14.33 -9.83
C GLY A 171 8.71 15.65 -10.55
N GLU A 172 8.27 16.75 -9.96
CA GLU A 172 8.43 18.14 -10.44
C GLU A 172 9.55 18.87 -9.69
#